data_AF-A0AAV5UB94-F1
#
_entry.id   AF-A0AAV5UB94-F1
#
_cell.length_a   1.000
_cell.length_b   1.000
_cell.length_c   1.000
_cell.angle_alpha   90.00
_cell.angle_beta   90.00
_cell.angle_gamma   90.00
#
_symmetry.space_group_name_H-M   'P 1'
#
loop_
_entity.id
_entity.type
_entity.pdbx_description
1 polymer ?
#
loop_
_entity_poly.entity_id
_entity_poly.type
_entity_poly.pdbx_seq_one_letter_code
_entity_poly.pdbx_strand_id
1 'polypeptide(L)' 'GEGLDSTQHEITFNHKEGEVTEHHKRLDNPEFTPETYHYTMSDDNQELIMRMTNNGITCKRFFKRLE' A
#
# COMPACT_ATOMS: atom_id res chain seq x y z
N GLY A 1 5.23 9.56 -8.52
CA GLY A 1 5.32 8.43 -9.46
C GLY A 1 3.99 8.26 -10.15
N GLU A 2 3.95 7.55 -11.27
CA GLU A 2 2.68 7.16 -11.90
C GLU A 2 2.04 6.02 -11.10
N GLY A 3 0.77 6.21 -10.70
CA GLY A 3 -0.02 5.21 -9.98
C GLY A 3 -0.54 4.11 -10.91
N LEU A 4 -1.09 3.04 -10.34
CA LEU A 4 -1.72 1.95 -11.11
C LEU A 4 -2.96 2.41 -11.90
N ASP A 5 -3.50 3.58 -11.58
CA ASP A 5 -4.62 4.23 -12.26
C ASP A 5 -4.16 5.15 -13.41
N SER A 6 -2.87 5.13 -13.78
CA SER A 6 -2.26 5.98 -14.82
C SER A 6 -2.32 7.49 -14.51
N THR A 7 -2.51 7.87 -13.24
CA THR A 7 -2.45 9.27 -12.79
C THR A 7 -1.16 9.56 -12.01
N GLN A 8 -0.78 10.83 -11.88
CA GLN A 8 0.44 11.21 -11.16
C GLN A 8 0.18 11.35 -9.66
N HIS A 9 0.97 10.65 -8.86
CA HIS A 9 0.83 10.60 -7.41
C HIS A 9 2.12 11.06 -6.73
N GLU A 10 1.98 11.75 -5.60
CA GLU A 10 3.03 11.87 -4.59
C GLU A 10 2.98 10.60 -3.73
N ILE A 11 4.05 9.80 -3.78
CA ILE A 11 4.12 8.50 -3.11
C ILE A 11 5.20 8.57 -2.03
N THR A 12 4.85 8.23 -0.80
CA THR A 12 5.78 8.19 0.33
C THR A 12 5.78 6.82 0.97
N PHE A 13 6.98 6.23 1.09
CA PHE A 13 7.19 5.00 1.84
C PHE A 13 7.73 5.29 3.23
N ASN A 14 7.25 4.56 4.24
CA ASN A 14 7.80 4.59 5.59
C ASN A 14 7.93 3.16 6.13
N HIS A 15 8.85 2.96 7.07
CA HIS A 15 9.05 1.67 7.73
C HIS A 15 9.20 1.89 9.23
N LYS A 16 8.34 1.24 10.01
CA LYS A 16 8.33 1.35 11.47
C LYS A 16 7.81 0.04 12.07
N GLU A 17 8.50 -0.45 13.10
CA GLU A 17 8.03 -1.59 13.92
C GLU A 17 7.69 -2.87 13.10
N GLY A 18 8.41 -3.12 11.99
CA GLY A 18 8.19 -4.30 11.15
C GLY A 18 7.01 -4.17 10.15
N GLU A 19 6.40 -3.00 10.07
CA GLU A 19 5.41 -2.64 9.05
C GLU A 19 6.01 -1.62 8.07
N VAL A 20 5.81 -1.84 6.77
CA VAL A 20 6.04 -0.83 5.73
C VAL A 20 4.70 -0.21 5.36
N THR A 21 4.65 1.10 5.22
CA THR A 21 3.49 1.81 4.68
C THR A 21 3.84 2.51 3.38
N GLU A 22 2.89 2.50 2.46
CA GLU A 22 2.96 3.22 1.18
C GLU A 22 1.77 4.16 1.11
N HIS A 23 2.04 5.46 1.11
CA HIS A 23 1.02 6.51 1.08
C HIS A 23 0.95 7.14 -0.31
N HIS A 24 -0.24 7.15 -0.91
CA HIS A 24 -0.52 7.69 -2.24
C HIS A 24 -1.41 8.93 -2.14
N LYS A 25 -0.93 10.05 -2.69
CA LYS A 25 -1.71 11.28 -2.86
C LYS A 25 -1.76 11.67 -4.34
N ARG A 26 -2.94 11.60 -4.96
CA ARG A 26 -3.15 12.03 -6.34
C ARG A 26 -2.90 13.53 -6.50
N LEU A 27 -2.16 13.92 -7.53
CA LEU A 27 -1.82 15.33 -7.80
C LEU A 27 -2.91 16.05 -8.59
N ASP A 28 -3.65 15.33 -9.42
CA ASP A 28 -4.70 15.85 -10.31
C ASP A 28 -6.08 15.93 -9.64
N ASN A 29 -6.29 15.20 -8.55
CA ASN A 29 -7.55 15.19 -7.82
C ASN A 29 -7.34 15.23 -6.29
N PRO A 30 -7.11 16.42 -5.72
CA PRO A 30 -6.85 16.60 -4.29
C PRO A 30 -8.06 16.31 -3.39
N GLU A 31 -9.27 16.25 -3.96
CA GLU A 31 -10.51 15.89 -3.25
C GLU A 31 -10.63 14.38 -2.98
N PHE A 32 -9.83 13.56 -3.67
CA PHE A 32 -9.75 12.14 -3.38
C PHE A 32 -8.95 11.91 -2.09
N THR A 33 -9.57 11.24 -1.13
CA THR A 33 -8.91 10.84 0.11
C THR A 33 -7.64 10.04 -0.22
N PRO A 34 -6.47 10.46 0.29
CA PRO A 34 -5.23 9.72 0.12
C PRO A 34 -5.36 8.27 0.57
N GLU A 35 -4.72 7.37 -0.16
CA GLU A 35 -4.76 5.95 0.12
C GLU A 35 -3.48 5.52 0.84
N THR A 36 -3.60 4.66 1.85
CA THR A 36 -2.42 4.10 2.54
C THR A 36 -2.49 2.58 2.48
N TYR A 37 -1.45 1.98 1.90
CA TYR A 37 -1.27 0.54 1.83
C TYR A 37 -0.30 0.11 2.92
N HIS A 38 -0.62 -1.00 3.58
CA HIS A 38 0.10 -1.52 4.73
C HIS A 38 0.71 -2.87 4.39
N TYR A 39 1.99 -3.04 4.65
CA TYR A 39 2.75 -4.25 4.32
C TYR A 39 3.37 -4.85 5.56
N THR A 40 3.12 -6.14 5.77
CA THR A 40 3.73 -6.93 6.84
C THR A 40 4.20 -8.27 6.29
N MET A 41 5.26 -8.84 6.85
CA MET A 41 5.64 -10.21 6.56
C MET A 41 4.68 -11.19 7.25
N SER A 42 4.44 -12.34 6.64
CA SER A 42 3.84 -13.50 7.31
C SER A 42 4.76 -14.03 8.42
N ASP A 43 4.19 -14.75 9.39
CA ASP A 43 4.94 -15.29 10.54
C ASP A 43 6.07 -16.23 10.13
N ASP A 44 5.92 -16.94 9.01
CA ASP A 44 6.92 -17.85 8.43
C ASP A 44 7.89 -17.17 7.42
N ASN A 45 7.75 -15.85 7.23
CA ASN A 45 8.52 -15.02 6.29
C ASN A 45 8.47 -15.49 4.83
N GLN A 46 7.43 -16.23 4.44
CA GLN A 46 7.23 -16.73 3.06
C GLN A 46 6.37 -15.81 2.20
N GLU A 47 5.58 -14.92 2.83
CA GLU A 47 4.65 -14.05 2.12
C GLU A 47 4.78 -12.60 2.61
N LEU A 48 4.67 -11.67 1.67
CA LEU A 48 4.40 -10.27 1.97
C LEU A 48 2.88 -10.06 1.90
N ILE A 49 2.30 -9.60 3.00
CA ILE A 49 0.86 -9.34 3.11
C ILE A 49 0.65 -7.84 2.97
N MET A 50 -0.09 -7.45 1.94
CA MET A 50 -0.51 -6.07 1.72
C MET A 50 -1.98 -5.90 2.09
N ARG A 51 -2.30 -4.91 2.92
CA ARG A 51 -3.65 -4.56 3.36
C ARG A 51 -4.02 -3.16 2.89
N MET A 52 -5.20 -3.04 2.32
CA MET A 52 -5.81 -1.79 1.87
C MET A 52 -7.18 -1.66 2.54
N THR A 53 -7.52 -0.48 3.04
CA THR A 53 -8.84 -0.21 3.62
C THR A 53 -9.41 1.07 3.02
N ASN A 54 -10.64 1.00 2.49
CA ASN A 54 -11.38 2.14 1.96
C ASN A 54 -12.85 2.04 2.40
N ASN A 55 -13.39 3.08 3.04
CA ASN A 55 -14.77 3.14 3.51
C ASN A 55 -15.22 1.90 4.32
N GLY A 56 -14.33 1.38 5.18
CA GLY A 56 -14.59 0.20 6.03
C GLY A 56 -14.43 -1.14 5.31
N ILE A 57 -14.29 -1.16 3.98
CA ILE A 57 -14.00 -2.37 3.21
C ILE A 57 -12.49 -2.60 3.21
N THR A 58 -12.07 -3.80 3.60
CA THR A 58 -10.66 -4.19 3.62
C THR A 58 -10.37 -5.26 2.59
N CYS A 59 -9.35 -5.03 1.76
CA CYS A 59 -8.82 -5.99 0.82
C CYS A 59 -7.38 -6.37 1.23
N LYS A 60 -7.03 -7.64 1.07
CA LYS A 60 -5.67 -8.15 1.31
C LYS A 60 -5.13 -8.81 0.05
N ARG A 61 -3.84 -8.60 -0.23
CA ARG A 61 -3.08 -9.32 -1.26
C ARG A 61 -1.92 -10.04 -0.58
N PHE A 62 -1.67 -11.27 -1.00
CA PHE A 62 -0.59 -12.12 -0.50
C PHE A 62 0.40 -12.31 -1.63
N PHE A 63 1.63 -11.84 -1.44
CA PHE A 63 2.71 -11.94 -2.40
C PHE A 63 3.68 -13.02 -1.93
N LYS A 64 3.69 -14.17 -2.61
CA LYS A 64 4.62 -15.24 -2.31
C LYS A 64 6.05 -14.79 -2.63
N ARG A 65 6.97 -15.01 -1.69
CA ARG A 65 8.40 -14.81 -1.91
C ARG A 65 8.88 -15.81 -2.97
N LEU A 66 9.50 -15.30 -4.03
CA LEU A 66 10.17 -16.13 -5.03
C LEU A 66 11.58 -16.45 -4.54
N GLU A 67 12.02 -17.68 -4.78
CA GLU A 67 13.39 -18.15 -4.53
C GLU A 67 14.35 -17.65 -5.61
#